data_AF-A0A963GN51-F1
#
_entry.id   AF-A0A963GN51-F1
#
_cell.length_a   1.000
_cell.length_b   1.000
_cell.length_c   1.000
_cell.angle_alpha   90.00
_cell.angle_beta   90.00
_cell.angle_gamma   90.00
#
_symmetry.space_group_name_H-M   'P 1'
#
loop_
_entity.id
_entity.type
_entity.pdbx_description
1 polymer ?
#
loop_
_entity_poly.entity_id
_entity_poly.type
_entity_poly.pdbx_seq_one_letter_code
_entity_poly.pdbx_strand_id
1 'polypeptide(L)'
;MQEYKADFFKKAAIYSSGSLCPLAIIFMLIAGFYAAPSLAAPAEDTIETPELLALLDNQDPQFFSRIAPPQTGHYPVRLNARLTDAFLPLPAVRFSLPKGTQYEVIQDNRIVHPSGSVTWAGYFKDYGSDYRVIITTQRGRSFGRILVPTGEELLVRTNDSGTWLIDPQEAGWLSGNLYDDAVPPLLTGESSESDLLRKRPLSNLTDKSAIQAQAATSSTIDVMLLYTPSMVTRYGSGLQARFDSLIALANQAYADSQVNLNLRLVHQIQVNYSETTSNDTALEDVTNGSDPSLIDVNAWRDQYGADLVALLRPYDAANHRNCGIAWLNGFNGQTLTASNGFAVVSDGDSIGGYVFCDDFVLAHELGHTMGSQHDRANATYQGAYPYSYGYGFRGSFGTIMSYINPRVGKFSNPDIACLGSQACGVADYADNARSLNNTRATVASFKTAPSTEPPPTEPPTSSSRLYAISTRGYVGTGESRMVAGFIITGSAPKKVLIMAKGPVMANEVSGTLSDPTLELLAGPQLIAANDNWGSAANAAEIQATGQVDPRYSQQESAILITLNPGAYGAVVGGASNTTGNALVEVYEGN
;
A
#
# COMPACT_ATOMS: atom_id res chain seq x y z
N MET A 1 33.75 -17.72 -33.60
CA MET A 1 33.62 -18.44 -32.31
C MET A 1 34.10 -17.65 -31.07
N GLN A 2 34.86 -16.56 -31.21
CA GLN A 2 35.18 -15.66 -30.07
C GLN A 2 34.29 -14.41 -29.97
N GLU A 3 33.65 -13.96 -31.05
CA GLU A 3 32.87 -12.70 -31.02
C GLU A 3 31.46 -12.80 -30.41
N TYR A 4 30.78 -13.96 -30.49
CA TYR A 4 29.42 -14.12 -29.95
C TYR A 4 29.35 -14.34 -28.43
N LYS A 5 30.46 -14.73 -27.78
CA LYS A 5 30.52 -14.83 -26.31
C LYS A 5 30.59 -13.46 -25.62
N ALA A 6 30.96 -12.40 -26.35
CA ALA A 6 31.07 -11.05 -25.81
C ALA A 6 29.72 -10.30 -25.75
N ASP A 7 28.77 -10.62 -26.63
CA ASP A 7 27.48 -9.91 -26.73
C ASP A 7 26.47 -10.35 -25.66
N PHE A 8 26.58 -11.57 -25.13
CA PHE A 8 25.76 -12.03 -24.00
C PHE A 8 26.03 -11.22 -22.71
N PHE A 9 27.27 -10.74 -22.52
CA PHE A 9 27.69 -9.97 -21.34
C PHE A 9 27.41 -8.47 -21.44
N LYS A 10 27.24 -7.92 -22.65
CA LYS A 10 26.95 -6.48 -22.82
C LYS A 10 25.54 -6.08 -22.38
N LYS A 11 24.54 -6.97 -22.48
CA LYS A 11 23.17 -6.64 -22.03
C LYS A 11 23.04 -6.54 -20.50
N ALA A 12 23.94 -7.14 -19.73
CA ALA A 12 23.97 -7.01 -18.28
C ALA A 12 24.63 -5.71 -17.79
N ALA A 13 25.38 -4.99 -18.64
CA ALA A 13 26.20 -3.84 -18.23
C ALA A 13 25.54 -2.46 -18.44
N ILE A 14 24.34 -2.37 -19.00
CA ILE A 14 23.72 -1.07 -19.38
C ILE A 14 22.98 -0.39 -18.21
N TYR A 15 22.89 -1.01 -17.02
CA TYR A 15 22.17 -0.45 -15.86
C TYR A 15 23.06 -0.15 -14.64
N SER A 16 24.24 0.47 -14.83
CA SER A 16 25.05 0.96 -13.69
C SER A 16 25.57 2.39 -13.87
N SER A 17 24.67 3.36 -13.84
CA SER A 17 25.04 4.72 -13.41
C SER A 17 23.85 5.42 -12.76
N GLY A 18 23.75 5.31 -11.43
CA GLY A 18 22.73 5.98 -10.62
C GLY A 18 22.57 5.26 -9.28
N SER A 19 23.14 5.86 -8.24
CA SER A 19 23.11 5.36 -6.86
C SER A 19 21.68 5.30 -6.30
N LEU A 20 21.23 4.12 -5.80
CA LEU A 20 20.56 3.86 -4.50
C LEU A 20 19.84 2.48 -4.47
N CYS A 21 19.94 1.80 -3.30
CA CYS A 21 19.27 0.58 -2.79
C CYS A 21 19.75 -0.86 -3.20
N PRO A 22 19.93 -1.80 -2.24
CA PRO A 22 20.45 -3.14 -2.50
C PRO A 22 19.37 -4.22 -2.77
N LEU A 23 19.74 -5.18 -3.62
CA LEU A 23 19.04 -6.40 -4.06
C LEU A 23 17.87 -6.26 -5.06
N ALA A 24 18.23 -6.30 -6.34
CA ALA A 24 17.40 -6.91 -7.38
C ALA A 24 18.16 -8.13 -7.94
N ILE A 25 17.58 -9.33 -7.82
CA ILE A 25 18.05 -10.52 -8.54
C ILE A 25 17.14 -10.66 -9.76
N ILE A 26 17.69 -10.40 -10.95
CA ILE A 26 16.99 -10.56 -12.24
C ILE A 26 17.34 -11.95 -12.78
N PHE A 27 16.33 -12.78 -13.03
CA PHE A 27 16.46 -14.08 -13.69
C PHE A 27 16.13 -13.93 -15.18
N MET A 28 16.98 -14.43 -16.07
CA MET A 28 16.69 -14.57 -17.51
C MET A 28 16.74 -16.05 -17.87
N LEU A 29 15.59 -16.63 -18.21
CA LEU A 29 15.48 -17.92 -18.91
C LEU A 29 15.44 -17.63 -20.42
N ILE A 30 16.41 -18.14 -21.17
CA ILE A 30 16.36 -18.14 -22.64
C ILE A 30 16.16 -19.60 -23.09
N ALA A 31 14.94 -19.93 -23.52
CA ALA A 31 14.68 -21.14 -24.29
C ALA A 31 15.18 -20.92 -25.73
N GLY A 32 16.10 -21.78 -26.19
CA GLY A 32 16.62 -21.74 -27.56
C GLY A 32 15.54 -22.13 -28.58
N PHE A 33 15.30 -21.26 -29.57
CA PHE A 33 14.47 -21.54 -30.72
C PHE A 33 15.18 -22.53 -31.67
N TYR A 34 14.52 -23.64 -32.01
CA TYR A 34 14.74 -24.37 -33.26
C TYR A 34 13.46 -24.36 -34.09
N ALA A 35 13.59 -24.06 -35.38
CA ALA A 35 12.50 -24.02 -36.35
C ALA A 35 11.89 -25.41 -36.58
N ALA A 36 10.58 -25.54 -36.37
CA ALA A 36 9.76 -26.64 -36.86
C ALA A 36 9.08 -26.23 -38.18
N PRO A 37 8.78 -27.17 -39.10
CA PRO A 37 8.18 -26.85 -40.40
C PRO A 37 6.76 -26.29 -40.22
N SER A 38 6.36 -25.42 -41.14
CA SER A 38 5.20 -24.53 -41.07
C SER A 38 3.92 -25.17 -40.53
N LEU A 39 3.60 -24.90 -39.28
CA LEU A 39 2.23 -24.78 -38.80
C LEU A 39 1.89 -23.29 -38.85
N ALA A 40 0.71 -22.99 -39.38
CA ALA A 40 0.20 -21.63 -39.53
C ALA A 40 0.48 -20.81 -38.26
N ALA A 41 0.96 -19.58 -38.43
CA ALA A 41 1.27 -18.67 -37.33
C ALA A 41 0.10 -18.66 -36.33
N PRO A 42 0.33 -18.99 -35.05
CA PRO A 42 -0.67 -18.66 -34.05
C PRO A 42 -0.85 -17.14 -34.11
N ALA A 43 -2.11 -16.69 -34.11
CA ALA A 43 -2.46 -15.29 -34.03
C ALA A 43 -1.62 -14.61 -32.92
N GLU A 44 -1.22 -13.36 -33.13
CA GLU A 44 -0.68 -12.54 -32.04
C GLU A 44 -1.62 -12.66 -30.84
N ASP A 45 -1.16 -13.37 -29.80
CA ASP A 45 -1.82 -13.38 -28.51
C ASP A 45 -1.62 -11.97 -27.94
N THR A 46 -2.55 -11.07 -28.26
CA THR A 46 -2.65 -9.78 -27.61
C THR A 46 -2.70 -10.05 -26.11
N ILE A 47 -1.67 -9.69 -25.35
CA ILE A 47 -1.71 -9.76 -23.89
C ILE A 47 -2.86 -8.85 -23.47
N GLU A 48 -3.99 -9.45 -23.14
CA GLU A 48 -5.19 -8.70 -22.79
C GLU A 48 -4.91 -7.89 -21.52
N THR A 49 -5.19 -6.59 -21.56
CA THR A 49 -5.03 -5.71 -20.39
C THR A 49 -5.81 -6.31 -19.22
N PRO A 50 -5.15 -6.67 -18.11
CA PRO A 50 -5.81 -7.39 -17.03
C PRO A 50 -6.88 -6.54 -16.37
N GLU A 51 -8.01 -7.17 -16.03
CA GLU A 51 -9.11 -6.54 -15.30
C GLU A 51 -8.70 -6.28 -13.84
N LEU A 52 -8.97 -5.08 -13.32
CA LEU A 52 -8.70 -4.65 -11.95
C LEU A 52 -9.58 -5.43 -10.96
N LEU A 53 -10.88 -5.43 -11.24
CA LEU A 53 -11.92 -6.09 -10.45
C LEU A 53 -12.73 -6.99 -11.38
N ALA A 54 -12.54 -8.30 -11.26
CA ALA A 54 -13.35 -9.25 -12.00
C ALA A 54 -14.75 -9.31 -11.38
N LEU A 55 -15.77 -8.88 -12.12
CA LEU A 55 -17.17 -9.08 -11.77
C LEU A 55 -17.46 -10.59 -11.73
N LEU A 56 -18.06 -11.05 -10.65
CA LEU A 56 -18.45 -12.44 -10.50
C LEU A 56 -19.91 -12.56 -10.96
N ASP A 57 -20.15 -13.36 -12.00
CA ASP A 57 -21.49 -13.57 -12.52
C ASP A 57 -22.29 -14.59 -11.69
N ASN A 58 -23.58 -14.69 -11.99
CA ASN A 58 -24.52 -15.59 -11.33
C ASN A 58 -24.39 -17.09 -11.76
N GLN A 59 -23.32 -17.49 -12.45
CA GLN A 59 -23.17 -18.81 -13.08
C GLN A 59 -22.14 -19.73 -12.39
N ASP A 60 -21.42 -19.30 -11.34
CA ASP A 60 -20.56 -20.20 -10.54
C ASP A 60 -21.32 -20.81 -9.33
N PRO A 61 -21.77 -22.08 -9.40
CA PRO A 61 -22.59 -22.68 -8.36
C PRO A 61 -21.83 -22.94 -7.05
N GLN A 62 -20.48 -22.93 -7.06
CA GLN A 62 -19.68 -23.10 -5.85
C GLN A 62 -19.60 -21.81 -5.03
N PHE A 63 -19.79 -20.65 -5.68
CA PHE A 63 -19.74 -19.34 -5.05
C PHE A 63 -21.02 -19.03 -4.26
N PHE A 64 -22.21 -19.40 -4.76
CA PHE A 64 -23.51 -19.00 -4.18
C PHE A 64 -24.03 -19.83 -3.00
N SER A 65 -23.30 -20.85 -2.52
CA SER A 65 -23.70 -21.58 -1.30
C SER A 65 -23.45 -20.78 0.00
N ARG A 66 -22.78 -19.62 -0.08
CA ARG A 66 -22.29 -18.83 1.07
C ARG A 66 -22.61 -17.33 1.05
N ILE A 67 -23.35 -16.82 0.05
CA ILE A 67 -23.53 -15.38 -0.16
C ILE A 67 -25.00 -15.02 0.08
N ALA A 68 -25.23 -13.91 0.78
CA ALA A 68 -26.54 -13.28 0.83
C ALA A 68 -27.03 -12.93 -0.60
N PRO A 69 -28.34 -12.93 -0.89
CA PRO A 69 -28.85 -12.61 -2.21
C PRO A 69 -28.31 -11.25 -2.71
N PRO A 70 -28.01 -11.09 -4.02
CA PRO A 70 -27.51 -9.84 -4.58
C PRO A 70 -28.40 -8.67 -4.16
N GLN A 71 -27.80 -7.67 -3.52
CA GLN A 71 -28.49 -6.43 -3.12
C GLN A 71 -28.30 -5.38 -4.21
N THR A 72 -29.29 -4.52 -4.42
CA THR A 72 -29.18 -3.40 -5.36
C THR A 72 -27.94 -2.56 -5.03
N GLY A 73 -27.18 -2.16 -6.06
CA GLY A 73 -25.92 -1.44 -5.88
C GLY A 73 -24.75 -2.26 -5.30
N HIS A 74 -24.91 -3.55 -5.04
CA HIS A 74 -23.85 -4.41 -4.49
C HIS A 74 -23.44 -5.49 -5.50
N TYR A 75 -22.21 -5.39 -5.98
CA TYR A 75 -21.69 -6.24 -7.04
C TYR A 75 -20.56 -7.12 -6.50
N PRO A 76 -20.68 -8.46 -6.52
CA PRO A 76 -19.62 -9.33 -6.06
C PRO A 76 -18.44 -9.25 -7.03
N VAL A 77 -17.24 -9.03 -6.50
CA VAL A 77 -16.02 -8.86 -7.30
C VAL A 77 -14.86 -9.65 -6.71
N ARG A 78 -13.86 -9.92 -7.54
CA ARG A 78 -12.55 -10.40 -7.11
C ARG A 78 -11.46 -9.44 -7.58
N LEU A 79 -10.65 -8.99 -6.64
CA LEU A 79 -9.45 -8.20 -6.94
C LEU A 79 -8.44 -9.05 -7.70
N ASN A 80 -7.83 -8.47 -8.72
CA ASN A 80 -6.79 -9.16 -9.47
C ASN A 80 -5.54 -9.39 -8.60
N ALA A 81 -5.20 -10.67 -8.42
CA ALA A 81 -4.10 -11.07 -7.55
C ALA A 81 -2.73 -10.53 -8.00
N ARG A 82 -2.56 -10.15 -9.27
CA ARG A 82 -1.31 -9.54 -9.76
C ARG A 82 -1.11 -8.11 -9.25
N LEU A 83 -2.15 -7.43 -8.77
CA LEU A 83 -2.04 -6.07 -8.22
C LEU A 83 -1.19 -6.02 -6.94
N THR A 84 -1.09 -7.15 -6.23
CA THR A 84 -0.24 -7.27 -5.04
C THR A 84 1.16 -7.80 -5.37
N ASP A 85 1.40 -8.29 -6.58
CA ASP A 85 2.69 -8.85 -7.00
C ASP A 85 3.73 -7.73 -7.17
N ALA A 86 4.86 -7.87 -6.48
CA ALA A 86 5.96 -6.91 -6.55
C ALA A 86 6.78 -7.05 -7.85
N PHE A 87 6.71 -8.20 -8.52
CA PHE A 87 7.54 -8.51 -9.70
C PHE A 87 6.84 -8.27 -11.04
N LEU A 88 5.52 -8.04 -11.00
CA LEU A 88 4.70 -7.78 -12.18
C LEU A 88 3.88 -6.50 -11.99
N PRO A 89 4.51 -5.31 -11.88
CA PRO A 89 3.76 -4.07 -11.87
C PRO A 89 2.92 -4.00 -13.15
N LEU A 90 1.62 -3.80 -13.00
CA LEU A 90 0.68 -3.64 -14.09
C LEU A 90 0.56 -2.14 -14.37
N PRO A 91 1.29 -1.58 -15.34
CA PRO A 91 1.25 -0.14 -15.60
C PRO A 91 -0.14 0.32 -16.05
N ALA A 92 -0.91 -0.58 -16.66
CA ALA A 92 -2.30 -0.36 -17.04
C ALA A 92 -3.16 -1.59 -16.70
N VAL A 93 -4.35 -1.34 -16.20
CA VAL A 93 -5.41 -2.33 -15.97
C VAL A 93 -6.72 -1.86 -16.56
N ARG A 94 -7.59 -2.78 -16.95
CA ARG A 94 -8.97 -2.48 -17.32
C ARG A 94 -9.80 -2.36 -16.03
N PHE A 95 -10.76 -1.44 -15.99
CA PHE A 95 -11.80 -1.41 -14.96
C PHE A 95 -13.17 -1.42 -15.64
N SER A 96 -13.89 -2.51 -15.48
CA SER A 96 -15.23 -2.72 -16.01
C SER A 96 -16.29 -2.39 -14.96
N LEU A 97 -17.16 -1.43 -15.26
CA LEU A 97 -18.34 -1.15 -14.46
C LEU A 97 -19.42 -2.21 -14.68
N PRO A 98 -20.27 -2.48 -13.67
CA PRO A 98 -21.40 -3.41 -13.80
C PRO A 98 -22.35 -3.07 -14.97
N LYS A 99 -22.45 -1.79 -15.32
CA LYS A 99 -23.29 -1.28 -16.43
C LYS A 99 -22.63 -1.41 -17.81
N GLY A 100 -21.47 -2.06 -17.91
CA GLY A 100 -20.78 -2.39 -19.16
C GLY A 100 -19.76 -1.35 -19.65
N THR A 101 -19.73 -0.15 -19.05
CA THR A 101 -18.68 0.85 -19.35
C THR A 101 -17.32 0.34 -18.89
N GLN A 102 -16.31 0.49 -19.74
CA GLN A 102 -14.94 0.08 -19.45
C GLN A 102 -14.02 1.29 -19.48
N TYR A 103 -13.07 1.30 -18.56
CA TYR A 103 -12.01 2.29 -18.52
C TYR A 103 -10.64 1.63 -18.46
N GLU A 104 -9.61 2.34 -18.90
CA GLU A 104 -8.22 1.98 -18.63
C GLU A 104 -7.73 2.80 -17.42
N VAL A 105 -7.15 2.12 -16.43
CA VAL A 105 -6.60 2.73 -15.21
C VAL A 105 -5.10 2.53 -15.21
N ILE A 106 -4.36 3.62 -15.04
CA ILE A 106 -2.90 3.63 -14.97
C ILE A 106 -2.47 3.63 -13.51
N GLN A 107 -1.59 2.71 -13.15
CA GLN A 107 -0.96 2.73 -11.83
C GLN A 107 0.10 3.82 -11.78
N ASP A 108 0.05 4.69 -10.79
CA ASP A 108 1.09 5.68 -10.53
C ASP A 108 1.68 5.59 -9.13
N ASN A 109 1.03 4.88 -8.20
CA ASN A 109 1.55 4.66 -6.87
C ASN A 109 1.29 3.23 -6.37
N ARG A 110 2.26 2.71 -5.60
CA ARG A 110 2.18 1.41 -4.92
C ARG A 110 2.84 1.53 -3.56
N ILE A 111 2.08 1.25 -2.51
CA ILE A 111 2.58 1.32 -1.13
C ILE A 111 2.54 -0.09 -0.54
N VAL A 112 3.68 -0.55 -0.02
CA VAL A 112 3.74 -1.73 0.84
C VAL A 112 3.78 -1.24 2.27
N HIS A 113 2.74 -1.57 3.04
CA HIS A 113 2.64 -1.17 4.44
C HIS A 113 3.48 -2.10 5.33
N PRO A 114 3.97 -1.64 6.50
CA PRO A 114 4.68 -2.49 7.46
C PRO A 114 3.88 -3.73 7.91
N SER A 115 2.56 -3.65 7.86
CA SER A 115 1.62 -4.75 8.12
C SER A 115 1.64 -5.86 7.05
N GLY A 116 2.27 -5.62 5.90
CA GLY A 116 2.19 -6.46 4.71
C GLY A 116 0.96 -6.21 3.83
N SER A 117 0.10 -5.25 4.17
CA SER A 117 -0.93 -4.76 3.25
C SER A 117 -0.28 -4.07 2.05
N VAL A 118 -0.95 -4.09 0.90
CA VAL A 118 -0.51 -3.39 -0.30
C VAL A 118 -1.61 -2.43 -0.73
N THR A 119 -1.28 -1.15 -0.88
CA THR A 119 -2.12 -0.17 -1.57
C THR A 119 -1.68 -0.07 -3.02
N TRP A 120 -2.64 -0.24 -3.91
CA TRP A 120 -2.55 0.08 -5.32
C TRP A 120 -3.31 1.39 -5.55
N ALA A 121 -2.63 2.40 -6.10
CA ALA A 121 -3.21 3.68 -6.44
C ALA A 121 -2.95 3.99 -7.92
N GLY A 122 -3.99 4.44 -8.58
CA GLY A 122 -3.97 4.77 -9.99
C GLY A 122 -5.03 5.80 -10.36
N TYR A 123 -5.14 6.06 -11.65
CA TYR A 123 -6.07 7.03 -12.20
C TYR A 123 -6.60 6.59 -13.57
N PHE A 124 -7.77 7.09 -13.95
CA PHE A 124 -8.35 6.80 -15.26
C PHE A 124 -7.56 7.52 -16.37
N LYS A 125 -6.97 6.75 -17.29
CA LYS A 125 -6.00 7.22 -18.30
C LYS A 125 -6.44 8.47 -19.05
N ASP A 126 -7.69 8.47 -19.52
CA ASP A 126 -8.25 9.54 -20.36
C ASP A 126 -8.76 10.75 -19.57
N TYR A 127 -8.79 10.64 -18.23
CA TYR A 127 -9.37 11.65 -17.33
C TYR A 127 -8.34 12.22 -16.33
N GLY A 128 -7.19 11.58 -16.19
CA GLY A 128 -6.10 12.03 -15.33
C GLY A 128 -6.31 11.74 -13.84
N SER A 129 -5.36 12.22 -13.03
CA SER A 129 -5.24 11.96 -11.59
C SER A 129 -6.38 12.50 -10.73
N ASP A 130 -7.31 13.26 -11.31
CA ASP A 130 -8.50 13.77 -10.62
C ASP A 130 -9.49 12.64 -10.29
N TYR A 131 -9.47 11.57 -11.08
CA TYR A 131 -10.33 10.41 -10.93
C TYR A 131 -9.52 9.22 -10.47
N ARG A 132 -9.39 9.12 -9.14
CA ARG A 132 -8.54 8.15 -8.45
C ARG A 132 -9.22 6.80 -8.28
N VAL A 133 -8.40 5.75 -8.40
CA VAL A 133 -8.70 4.40 -7.96
C VAL A 133 -7.67 4.02 -6.90
N ILE A 134 -8.10 3.85 -5.66
CA ILE A 134 -7.21 3.52 -4.54
C ILE A 134 -7.77 2.30 -3.83
N ILE A 135 -7.02 1.20 -3.84
CA ILE A 135 -7.42 -0.07 -3.25
C ILE A 135 -6.28 -0.60 -2.38
N THR A 136 -6.56 -0.81 -1.11
CA THR A 136 -5.66 -1.50 -0.17
C THR A 136 -6.15 -2.92 0.04
N THR A 137 -5.23 -3.88 0.00
CA THR A 137 -5.57 -5.28 0.23
C THR A 137 -4.53 -5.98 1.10
N GLN A 138 -5.00 -6.91 1.93
CA GLN A 138 -4.16 -7.79 2.73
C GLN A 138 -4.81 -9.17 2.77
N ARG A 139 -4.09 -10.20 2.30
CA ARG A 139 -4.57 -11.60 2.32
C ARG A 139 -5.99 -11.77 1.72
N GLY A 140 -6.31 -11.00 0.68
CA GLY A 140 -7.61 -11.04 -0.01
C GLY A 140 -8.73 -10.20 0.63
N ARG A 141 -8.49 -9.54 1.78
CA ARG A 141 -9.39 -8.54 2.36
C ARG A 141 -9.04 -7.18 1.78
N SER A 142 -9.98 -6.54 1.10
CA SER A 142 -9.75 -5.35 0.27
C SER A 142 -10.70 -4.21 0.63
N PHE A 143 -10.14 -3.01 0.72
CA PHE A 143 -10.85 -1.77 1.01
C PHE A 143 -10.38 -0.70 0.05
N GLY A 144 -11.29 0.09 -0.51
CA GLY A 144 -10.90 1.10 -1.47
C GLY A 144 -12.03 2.01 -1.92
N ARG A 145 -11.62 3.07 -2.61
CA ARG A 145 -12.50 4.10 -3.17
C ARG A 145 -12.15 4.33 -4.63
N ILE A 146 -13.18 4.46 -5.46
CA ILE A 146 -13.06 4.75 -6.88
C ILE A 146 -14.00 5.92 -7.19
N LEU A 147 -13.45 7.03 -7.68
CA LEU A 147 -14.26 8.13 -8.21
C LEU A 147 -14.30 8.00 -9.73
N VAL A 148 -15.43 7.59 -10.30
CA VAL A 148 -15.53 7.43 -11.75
C VAL A 148 -15.79 8.78 -12.46
N PRO A 149 -15.42 8.90 -13.75
CA PRO A 149 -15.60 10.15 -14.51
C PRO A 149 -17.01 10.73 -14.55
N THR A 150 -18.03 9.87 -14.43
CA THR A 150 -19.44 10.22 -14.39
C THR A 150 -19.87 10.84 -13.05
N GLY A 151 -18.97 10.86 -12.05
CA GLY A 151 -19.15 11.53 -10.75
C GLY A 151 -19.64 10.61 -9.63
N GLU A 152 -19.96 9.35 -9.92
CA GLU A 152 -20.28 8.35 -8.91
C GLU A 152 -19.04 7.94 -8.11
N GLU A 153 -19.25 7.75 -6.82
CA GLU A 153 -18.27 7.14 -5.92
C GLU A 153 -18.61 5.66 -5.77
N LEU A 154 -17.62 4.80 -5.97
CA LEU A 154 -17.74 3.37 -5.75
C LEU A 154 -16.78 2.95 -4.62
N LEU A 155 -17.24 2.01 -3.80
CA LEU A 155 -16.51 1.50 -2.66
C LEU A 155 -16.14 0.03 -2.91
N VAL A 156 -14.90 -0.33 -2.60
CA VAL A 156 -14.48 -1.74 -2.52
C VAL A 156 -14.49 -2.11 -1.05
N ARG A 157 -15.30 -3.11 -0.67
CA ARG A 157 -15.38 -3.56 0.73
C ARG A 157 -15.41 -5.08 0.81
N THR A 158 -14.55 -5.66 1.64
CA THR A 158 -14.60 -7.09 1.97
C THR A 158 -15.27 -7.33 3.31
N ASN A 159 -16.25 -8.23 3.32
CA ASN A 159 -16.85 -8.80 4.53
C ASN A 159 -16.73 -10.34 4.48
N ASP A 160 -17.34 -11.05 5.44
CA ASP A 160 -17.26 -12.51 5.51
C ASP A 160 -17.93 -13.24 4.35
N SER A 161 -18.79 -12.58 3.57
CA SER A 161 -19.41 -13.13 2.37
C SER A 161 -18.60 -12.92 1.10
N GLY A 162 -17.56 -12.09 1.12
CA GLY A 162 -16.70 -11.82 -0.04
C GLY A 162 -16.34 -10.35 -0.20
N THR A 163 -15.79 -10.01 -1.37
CA THR A 163 -15.45 -8.63 -1.76
C THR A 163 -16.53 -8.07 -2.66
N TRP A 164 -16.93 -6.84 -2.39
CA TRP A 164 -18.02 -6.15 -3.06
C TRP A 164 -17.53 -4.84 -3.64
N LEU A 165 -17.94 -4.57 -4.87
CA LEU A 165 -17.98 -3.22 -5.42
C LEU A 165 -19.37 -2.66 -5.13
N ILE A 166 -19.43 -1.60 -4.35
CA ILE A 166 -20.66 -1.00 -3.88
C ILE A 166 -20.81 0.36 -4.56
N ASP A 167 -21.93 0.57 -5.22
CA ASP A 167 -22.42 1.88 -5.67
C ASP A 167 -23.39 2.40 -4.59
N PRO A 168 -22.96 3.33 -3.72
CA PRO A 168 -23.81 3.82 -2.64
C PRO A 168 -25.06 4.51 -3.17
N GLN A 169 -24.98 5.21 -4.30
CA GLN A 169 -26.14 5.89 -4.88
C GLN A 169 -27.18 4.88 -5.35
N GLU A 170 -26.75 3.83 -6.05
CA GLU A 170 -27.64 2.76 -6.49
C GLU A 170 -28.17 1.94 -5.32
N ALA A 171 -27.38 1.74 -4.27
CA ALA A 171 -27.79 1.09 -3.03
C ALA A 171 -28.76 1.95 -2.19
N GLY A 172 -29.03 3.19 -2.60
CA GLY A 172 -29.89 4.12 -1.86
C GLY A 172 -29.27 4.63 -0.57
N TRP A 173 -27.94 4.58 -0.46
CA TRP A 173 -27.22 5.06 0.70
C TRP A 173 -27.10 6.59 0.68
N LEU A 174 -27.30 7.19 1.85
CA LEU A 174 -27.11 8.60 2.10
C LEU A 174 -25.73 8.83 2.72
N SER A 175 -25.07 9.90 2.31
CA SER A 175 -23.83 10.32 2.97
C SER A 175 -24.15 10.77 4.40
N GLY A 176 -23.34 10.30 5.34
CA GLY A 176 -23.44 10.64 6.75
C GLY A 176 -23.13 12.11 7.01
N ASN A 177 -23.55 12.55 8.19
CA ASN A 177 -23.44 13.95 8.57
C ASN A 177 -21.99 14.31 8.92
N LEU A 178 -21.44 15.37 8.33
CA LEU A 178 -20.19 16.00 8.77
C LEU A 178 -20.43 17.37 9.42
N TYR A 179 -21.65 17.90 9.49
CA TYR A 179 -21.87 19.23 10.06
C TYR A 179 -21.42 19.33 11.52
N ASP A 180 -20.73 20.43 11.83
CA ASP A 180 -20.31 20.85 13.18
C ASP A 180 -19.28 19.91 13.85
N ASP A 181 -18.37 19.36 13.06
CA ASP A 181 -17.30 18.43 13.45
C ASP A 181 -15.95 19.12 13.80
N ALA A 182 -15.89 20.45 13.78
CA ALA A 182 -14.69 21.23 14.12
C ALA A 182 -14.85 22.03 15.42
N VAL A 183 -14.30 21.53 16.53
CA VAL A 183 -14.51 22.12 17.86
C VAL A 183 -13.33 23.02 18.25
N PRO A 184 -13.52 24.34 18.47
CA PRO A 184 -12.45 25.14 19.07
C PRO A 184 -12.23 24.73 20.53
N PRO A 185 -10.98 24.45 20.95
CA PRO A 185 -10.66 24.20 22.36
C PRO A 185 -11.08 25.38 23.24
N LEU A 186 -11.53 25.09 24.47
CA LEU A 186 -11.87 26.13 25.46
C LEU A 186 -10.65 27.02 25.73
N LEU A 187 -10.81 28.34 25.61
CA LEU A 187 -9.77 29.30 25.97
C LEU A 187 -9.56 29.27 27.48
N THR A 188 -8.32 29.08 27.93
CA THR A 188 -7.97 29.20 29.36
C THR A 188 -8.41 30.57 29.89
N GLY A 189 -9.41 30.57 30.77
CA GLY A 189 -10.01 31.79 31.37
C GLY A 189 -11.40 32.17 30.87
N GLU A 190 -11.95 31.52 29.84
CA GLU A 190 -13.34 31.68 29.42
C GLU A 190 -14.21 30.57 30.02
N SER A 191 -14.97 30.91 31.07
CA SER A 191 -15.73 29.95 31.88
C SER A 191 -17.18 29.74 31.40
N SER A 192 -17.53 30.16 30.18
CA SER A 192 -18.86 29.88 29.62
C SER A 192 -18.88 29.86 28.10
N GLU A 193 -19.76 29.02 27.53
CA GLU A 193 -20.10 29.00 26.09
C GLU A 193 -20.44 30.39 25.53
N SER A 194 -20.91 31.32 26.39
CA SER A 194 -21.32 32.66 25.96
C SER A 194 -20.16 33.59 25.59
N ASP A 195 -18.94 33.34 26.08
CA ASP A 195 -17.74 34.08 25.65
C ASP A 195 -17.16 33.54 24.33
N LEU A 196 -17.26 32.23 24.09
CA LEU A 196 -16.90 31.58 22.82
C LEU A 196 -17.86 31.97 21.68
N LEU A 197 -19.14 32.23 22.01
CA LEU A 197 -20.16 32.70 21.08
C LEU A 197 -20.00 34.18 20.65
N ARG A 198 -19.05 34.94 21.23
CA ARG A 198 -18.66 36.23 20.65
C ARG A 198 -17.86 35.99 19.38
N LYS A 199 -18.59 35.90 18.26
CA LYS A 199 -18.08 36.07 16.89
C LYS A 199 -17.10 37.24 16.87
N ARG A 200 -15.79 36.99 17.00
CA ARG A 200 -14.80 38.03 16.76
C ARG A 200 -14.88 38.33 15.27
N PRO A 201 -15.24 39.56 14.85
CA PRO A 201 -15.30 39.88 13.44
C PRO A 201 -13.92 39.62 12.81
N LEU A 202 -13.91 38.99 11.62
CA LEU A 202 -12.71 38.68 10.82
C LEU A 202 -11.77 39.88 10.59
N SER A 203 -12.20 41.11 10.90
CA SER A 203 -11.52 42.36 10.58
C SER A 203 -10.30 42.69 11.43
N ASN A 204 -9.99 41.95 12.51
CA ASN A 204 -8.95 42.32 13.48
C ASN A 204 -7.80 41.31 13.65
N LEU A 205 -7.68 40.31 12.78
CA LEU A 205 -6.54 39.38 12.83
C LEU A 205 -5.39 39.98 12.02
N THR A 206 -4.32 40.38 12.72
CA THR A 206 -3.06 40.77 12.07
C THR A 206 -2.58 39.61 11.21
N ASP A 207 -2.40 39.87 9.92
CA ASP A 207 -1.73 38.97 8.99
C ASP A 207 -0.47 38.42 9.65
N LYS A 208 -0.41 37.10 9.90
CA LYS A 208 0.87 36.41 9.98
C LYS A 208 1.44 36.50 8.57
N SER A 209 2.11 37.63 8.31
CA SER A 209 2.85 37.94 7.11
C SER A 209 3.54 36.69 6.61
N ALA A 210 3.24 36.33 5.35
CA ALA A 210 3.71 35.17 4.61
C ALA A 210 4.97 34.55 5.23
N ILE A 211 4.80 33.43 5.94
CA ILE A 211 5.90 32.50 6.13
C ILE A 211 6.36 32.13 4.72
N GLN A 212 7.59 32.51 4.39
CA GLN A 212 8.27 32.14 3.15
C GLN A 212 8.01 30.66 2.86
N ALA A 213 7.77 30.32 1.60
CA ALA A 213 7.70 28.94 1.13
C ALA A 213 8.92 28.17 1.64
N GLN A 214 8.73 27.44 2.74
CA GLN A 214 9.80 26.69 3.36
C GLN A 214 10.10 25.54 2.40
N ALA A 215 11.29 25.57 1.81
CA ALA A 215 11.71 24.62 0.79
C ALA A 215 11.41 23.17 1.20
N ALA A 216 10.48 22.55 0.47
CA ALA A 216 10.41 21.16 0.01
C ALA A 216 10.74 19.96 0.94
N THR A 217 10.96 20.11 2.25
CA THR A 217 11.15 18.96 3.13
C THR A 217 9.81 18.41 3.58
N SER A 218 9.53 17.15 3.21
CA SER A 218 8.37 16.42 3.72
C SER A 218 8.49 16.22 5.22
N SER A 219 7.39 16.42 5.95
CA SER A 219 7.28 16.01 7.35
C SER A 219 6.57 14.66 7.44
N THR A 220 6.93 13.87 8.44
CA THR A 220 6.17 12.68 8.84
C THR A 220 5.43 13.05 10.11
N ILE A 221 4.11 12.86 10.13
CA ILE A 221 3.29 12.99 11.33
C ILE A 221 2.94 11.58 11.81
N ASP A 222 3.32 11.30 13.06
CA ASP A 222 3.09 10.00 13.68
C ASP A 222 1.66 9.91 14.24
N VAL A 223 0.91 8.89 13.82
CA VAL A 223 -0.49 8.70 14.19
C VAL A 223 -0.65 7.41 14.97
N MET A 224 -1.34 7.48 16.11
CA MET A 224 -1.83 6.32 16.84
C MET A 224 -3.33 6.17 16.63
N LEU A 225 -3.78 4.98 16.26
CA LEU A 225 -5.20 4.66 16.15
C LEU A 225 -5.67 3.88 17.38
N LEU A 226 -6.71 4.38 18.02
CA LEU A 226 -7.48 3.62 18.99
C LEU A 226 -8.68 3.02 18.26
N TYR A 227 -9.11 1.81 18.63
CA TYR A 227 -10.28 1.20 18.02
C TYR A 227 -11.09 0.36 19.00
N THR A 228 -12.40 0.30 18.80
CA THR A 228 -13.29 -0.48 19.68
C THR A 228 -13.37 -1.96 19.28
N PRO A 229 -13.83 -2.86 20.19
CA PRO A 229 -14.10 -4.25 19.84
C PRO A 229 -15.07 -4.41 18.67
N SER A 230 -15.98 -3.46 18.46
CA SER A 230 -16.93 -3.50 17.35
C SER A 230 -16.23 -3.34 15.99
N MET A 231 -15.10 -2.64 15.91
CA MET A 231 -14.26 -2.61 14.70
C MET A 231 -13.71 -4.01 14.37
N VAL A 232 -13.29 -4.77 15.39
CA VAL A 232 -12.82 -6.16 15.24
C VAL A 232 -13.96 -7.05 14.75
N THR A 233 -15.15 -6.92 15.35
CA THR A 233 -16.33 -7.68 14.92
C THR A 233 -16.72 -7.35 13.47
N ARG A 234 -16.64 -6.08 13.08
CA ARG A 234 -17.03 -5.63 11.73
C ARG A 234 -16.08 -6.10 10.64
N TYR A 235 -14.78 -5.95 10.86
CA TYR A 235 -13.79 -6.17 9.81
C TYR A 235 -13.03 -7.49 9.93
N GLY A 236 -13.08 -8.14 11.10
CA GLY A 236 -12.41 -9.41 11.37
C GLY A 236 -10.94 -9.36 10.96
N SER A 237 -10.52 -10.34 10.15
CA SER A 237 -9.15 -10.40 9.61
C SER A 237 -8.80 -9.29 8.61
N GLY A 238 -9.77 -8.48 8.17
CA GLY A 238 -9.56 -7.33 7.30
C GLY A 238 -9.28 -6.02 8.04
N LEU A 239 -9.34 -5.99 9.37
CA LEU A 239 -9.23 -4.75 10.15
C LEU A 239 -7.93 -3.97 9.86
N GLN A 240 -6.79 -4.67 9.80
CA GLN A 240 -5.51 -4.03 9.50
C GLN A 240 -5.49 -3.42 8.09
N ALA A 241 -6.01 -4.12 7.08
CA ALA A 241 -6.13 -3.59 5.72
C ALA A 241 -7.02 -2.33 5.67
N ARG A 242 -8.05 -2.25 6.52
CA ARG A 242 -8.90 -1.06 6.63
C ARG A 242 -8.11 0.12 7.21
N PHE A 243 -7.36 -0.06 8.29
CA PHE A 243 -6.51 1.01 8.84
C PHE A 243 -5.48 1.51 7.82
N ASP A 244 -4.79 0.58 7.16
CA ASP A 244 -3.82 0.92 6.11
C ASP A 244 -4.49 1.65 4.93
N SER A 245 -5.75 1.33 4.61
CA SER A 245 -6.52 2.03 3.59
C SER A 245 -6.81 3.48 3.95
N LEU A 246 -7.20 3.77 5.20
CA LEU A 246 -7.50 5.13 5.66
C LEU A 246 -6.23 6.01 5.65
N ILE A 247 -5.10 5.46 6.10
CA ILE A 247 -3.80 6.14 6.07
C ILE A 247 -3.34 6.37 4.63
N ALA A 248 -3.48 5.38 3.74
CA ALA A 248 -3.10 5.52 2.35
C ALA A 248 -3.96 6.54 1.59
N LEU A 249 -5.27 6.60 1.85
CA LEU A 249 -6.17 7.60 1.30
C LEU A 249 -5.77 9.02 1.72
N ALA A 250 -5.47 9.22 3.00
CA ALA A 250 -5.00 10.51 3.51
C ALA A 250 -3.67 10.91 2.85
N ASN A 251 -2.69 10.00 2.80
CA ASN A 251 -1.38 10.27 2.19
C ASN A 251 -1.48 10.55 0.69
N GLN A 252 -2.32 9.80 -0.03
CA GLN A 252 -2.55 10.07 -1.44
C GLN A 252 -3.20 11.44 -1.64
N ALA A 253 -4.12 11.84 -0.75
CA ALA A 253 -4.72 13.16 -0.81
C ALA A 253 -3.72 14.29 -0.53
N TYR A 254 -2.79 14.12 0.40
CA TYR A 254 -1.70 15.09 0.61
C TYR A 254 -0.82 15.21 -0.63
N ALA A 255 -0.43 14.07 -1.24
CA ALA A 255 0.38 14.04 -2.45
C ALA A 255 -0.34 14.74 -3.63
N ASP A 256 -1.60 14.39 -3.87
CA ASP A 256 -2.42 14.97 -4.94
C ASP A 256 -2.70 16.48 -4.75
N SER A 257 -2.53 16.97 -3.51
CA SER A 257 -2.73 18.37 -3.14
C SER A 257 -1.44 19.17 -3.02
N GLN A 258 -0.27 18.56 -3.32
CA GLN A 258 1.06 19.14 -3.11
C GLN A 258 1.32 19.57 -1.65
N VAL A 259 0.80 18.80 -0.70
CA VAL A 259 1.12 18.93 0.72
C VAL A 259 2.30 18.01 1.03
N ASN A 260 3.40 18.59 1.52
CA ASN A 260 4.64 17.87 1.82
C ASN A 260 4.55 17.14 3.17
N LEU A 261 3.59 16.23 3.29
CA LEU A 261 3.23 15.54 4.52
C LEU A 261 2.95 14.06 4.24
N ASN A 262 3.43 13.18 5.13
CA ASN A 262 3.01 11.79 5.21
C ASN A 262 2.58 11.45 6.63
N LEU A 263 1.48 10.74 6.78
CA LEU A 263 1.10 10.08 8.02
C LEU A 263 1.83 8.75 8.12
N ARG A 264 2.35 8.46 9.32
CA ARG A 264 2.92 7.16 9.67
C ARG A 264 2.13 6.58 10.83
N LEU A 265 1.53 5.41 10.61
CA LEU A 265 0.85 4.68 11.68
C LEU A 265 1.88 4.05 12.61
N VAL A 266 2.10 4.66 13.78
CA VAL A 266 3.12 4.20 14.74
C VAL A 266 2.58 3.14 15.70
N HIS A 267 1.28 3.19 16.00
CA HIS A 267 0.67 2.20 16.87
C HIS A 267 -0.85 2.10 16.72
N GLN A 268 -1.39 0.96 17.14
CA GLN A 268 -2.81 0.66 17.12
C GLN A 268 -3.20 -0.04 18.41
N ILE A 269 -4.25 0.43 19.10
CA ILE A 269 -4.65 -0.11 20.40
C ILE A 269 -6.16 -0.35 20.42
N GLN A 270 -6.55 -1.57 20.79
CA GLN A 270 -7.95 -1.87 21.07
C GLN A 270 -8.33 -1.32 22.46
N VAL A 271 -9.36 -0.49 22.52
CA VAL A 271 -9.89 0.09 23.76
C VAL A 271 -11.35 -0.31 23.95
N ASN A 272 -11.75 -0.68 25.17
CA ASN A 272 -13.12 -1.12 25.48
C ASN A 272 -14.07 0.07 25.69
N TYR A 273 -14.08 1.00 24.73
CA TYR A 273 -14.91 2.21 24.76
C TYR A 273 -16.30 1.95 24.13
N SER A 274 -17.31 2.72 24.53
CA SER A 274 -18.70 2.53 24.11
C SER A 274 -19.00 3.06 22.71
N GLU A 275 -19.94 2.42 22.01
CA GLU A 275 -20.51 2.89 20.74
C GLU A 275 -21.72 3.81 20.93
N THR A 276 -22.25 3.91 22.15
CA THR A 276 -23.48 4.69 22.41
C THR A 276 -23.20 6.14 22.81
N THR A 277 -21.94 6.54 22.88
CA THR A 277 -21.55 7.92 23.19
C THR A 277 -21.46 8.75 21.92
N SER A 278 -21.90 10.01 21.97
CA SER A 278 -21.73 10.91 20.83
C SER A 278 -20.25 11.13 20.53
N ASN A 279 -19.96 11.54 19.30
CA ASN A 279 -18.58 11.88 18.94
C ASN A 279 -18.03 13.03 19.80
N ASP A 280 -18.86 14.00 20.20
CA ASP A 280 -18.45 15.10 21.11
C ASP A 280 -17.91 14.56 22.45
N THR A 281 -18.67 13.69 23.09
CA THR A 281 -18.26 13.08 24.37
C THR A 281 -17.02 12.21 24.16
N ALA A 282 -16.96 11.45 23.07
CA ALA A 282 -15.80 10.63 22.76
C ALA A 282 -14.52 11.44 22.52
N LEU A 283 -14.63 12.64 21.92
CA LEU A 283 -13.49 13.54 21.73
C LEU A 283 -12.94 14.04 23.06
N GLU A 284 -13.82 14.45 23.97
CA GLU A 284 -13.43 14.86 25.31
C GLU A 284 -12.83 13.69 26.11
N ASP A 285 -13.43 12.50 26.02
CA ASP A 285 -12.97 11.32 26.74
C ASP A 285 -11.59 10.86 26.27
N VAL A 286 -11.34 10.82 24.95
CA VAL A 286 -10.04 10.41 24.40
C VAL A 286 -8.95 11.45 24.65
N THR A 287 -9.32 12.73 24.69
CA THR A 287 -8.38 13.84 24.94
C THR A 287 -7.94 13.85 26.40
N ASN A 288 -8.91 13.77 27.32
CA ASN A 288 -8.69 13.98 28.75
C ASN A 288 -8.51 12.67 29.55
N GLY A 289 -8.76 11.52 28.94
CA GLY A 289 -8.79 10.23 29.65
C GLY A 289 -9.95 10.15 30.65
N SER A 290 -11.06 10.84 30.38
CA SER A 290 -12.21 10.93 31.30
C SER A 290 -12.96 9.60 31.47
N ASP A 291 -12.93 8.75 30.45
CA ASP A 291 -13.45 7.38 30.52
C ASP A 291 -12.35 6.41 31.02
N PRO A 292 -12.65 5.48 31.95
CA PRO A 292 -11.67 4.53 32.46
C PRO A 292 -10.96 3.68 31.39
N SER A 293 -11.59 3.43 30.24
CA SER A 293 -11.00 2.69 29.13
C SER A 293 -9.99 3.50 28.31
N LEU A 294 -9.92 4.83 28.52
CA LEU A 294 -9.09 5.77 27.78
C LEU A 294 -8.05 6.49 28.68
N ILE A 295 -7.97 6.15 29.96
CA ILE A 295 -7.09 6.82 30.93
C ILE A 295 -5.61 6.80 30.54
N ASP A 296 -5.15 5.73 29.89
CA ASP A 296 -3.75 5.53 29.51
C ASP A 296 -3.39 6.12 28.14
N VAL A 297 -4.35 6.71 27.41
CA VAL A 297 -4.14 7.17 26.02
C VAL A 297 -3.01 8.19 25.91
N ASN A 298 -2.94 9.16 26.82
CA ASN A 298 -1.85 10.14 26.81
C ASN A 298 -0.48 9.50 27.11
N ALA A 299 -0.44 8.50 28.01
CA ALA A 299 0.77 7.77 28.31
C ALA A 299 1.24 6.93 27.11
N TRP A 300 0.33 6.26 26.40
CA TRP A 300 0.65 5.56 25.15
C TRP A 300 1.09 6.51 24.05
N ARG A 301 0.44 7.67 23.95
CA ARG A 301 0.82 8.71 22.99
C ARG A 301 2.27 9.18 23.20
N ASP A 302 2.67 9.37 24.47
CA ASP A 302 4.07 9.66 24.83
C ASP A 302 4.99 8.46 24.56
N GLN A 303 4.55 7.24 24.90
CA GLN A 303 5.33 6.02 24.74
C GLN A 303 5.64 5.69 23.28
N TYR A 304 4.70 5.90 22.37
CA TYR A 304 4.84 5.56 20.95
C TYR A 304 5.17 6.77 20.07
N GLY A 305 5.31 7.97 20.67
CA GLY A 305 5.66 9.18 19.92
C GLY A 305 4.57 9.66 18.97
N ALA A 306 3.30 9.42 19.28
CA ALA A 306 2.21 9.76 18.36
C ALA A 306 1.86 11.25 18.41
N ASP A 307 2.20 11.99 17.35
CA ASP A 307 1.84 13.39 17.17
C ASP A 307 0.32 13.59 17.19
N LEU A 308 -0.44 12.70 16.58
CA LEU A 308 -1.90 12.74 16.53
C LEU A 308 -2.51 11.39 16.97
N VAL A 309 -3.71 11.45 17.55
CA VAL A 309 -4.48 10.28 17.97
C VAL A 309 -5.87 10.33 17.37
N ALA A 310 -6.35 9.21 16.81
CA ALA A 310 -7.73 9.09 16.36
C ALA A 310 -8.39 7.85 16.98
N LEU A 311 -9.59 8.02 17.55
CA LEU A 311 -10.45 6.92 18.01
C LEU A 311 -11.41 6.49 16.91
N LEU A 312 -11.30 5.24 16.46
CA LEU A 312 -12.10 4.66 15.39
C LEU A 312 -13.19 3.75 15.95
N ARG A 313 -14.42 3.95 15.46
CA ARG A 313 -15.62 3.21 15.85
C ARG A 313 -16.48 2.92 14.63
N PRO A 314 -17.19 1.78 14.53
CA PRO A 314 -18.16 1.60 13.47
C PRO A 314 -19.21 2.71 13.54
N TYR A 315 -19.63 3.25 12.39
CA TYR A 315 -20.63 4.30 12.42
C TYR A 315 -21.96 3.83 13.01
N ASP A 316 -22.48 4.59 13.96
CA ASP A 316 -23.83 4.46 14.50
C ASP A 316 -24.54 5.80 14.36
N ALA A 317 -25.40 5.92 13.35
CA ALA A 317 -26.13 7.15 13.07
C ALA A 317 -27.08 7.57 14.20
N ALA A 318 -27.51 6.65 15.06
CA ALA A 318 -28.39 6.98 16.19
C ALA A 318 -27.63 7.66 17.33
N ASN A 319 -26.37 7.28 17.54
CA ASN A 319 -25.60 7.70 18.71
C ASN A 319 -24.52 8.74 18.39
N HIS A 320 -23.84 8.64 17.24
CA HIS A 320 -22.61 9.41 16.98
C HIS A 320 -22.85 10.86 16.54
N ARG A 321 -24.06 11.19 16.05
CA ARG A 321 -24.49 12.51 15.50
C ARG A 321 -23.84 12.94 14.19
N ASN A 322 -22.56 12.68 14.01
CA ASN A 322 -21.79 12.95 12.79
C ASN A 322 -20.81 11.79 12.50
N CYS A 323 -20.09 11.90 11.39
CA CYS A 323 -19.13 10.90 10.93
C CYS A 323 -17.78 11.02 11.60
N GLY A 324 -17.44 12.18 12.14
CA GLY A 324 -16.22 12.40 12.88
C GLY A 324 -16.31 13.72 13.63
N ILE A 325 -15.33 13.94 14.50
CA ILE A 325 -15.13 15.22 15.17
C ILE A 325 -13.68 15.36 15.58
N ALA A 326 -13.16 16.58 15.55
CA ALA A 326 -11.82 16.89 15.99
C ALA A 326 -11.70 18.28 16.61
N TRP A 327 -10.63 18.45 17.38
CA TRP A 327 -10.24 19.78 17.82
C TRP A 327 -9.74 20.62 16.63
N LEU A 328 -10.30 21.82 16.48
CA LEU A 328 -9.80 22.83 15.56
C LEU A 328 -8.55 23.50 16.14
N ASN A 329 -7.40 22.90 15.87
CA ASN A 329 -6.13 23.38 16.42
C ASN A 329 -5.70 24.69 15.76
N GLY A 330 -5.13 25.61 16.54
CA GLY A 330 -4.72 26.92 16.02
C GLY A 330 -5.86 27.81 15.53
N PHE A 331 -7.12 27.54 15.89
CA PHE A 331 -8.27 28.37 15.52
C PHE A 331 -8.01 29.86 15.76
N ASN A 332 -8.55 30.72 14.89
CA ASN A 332 -8.33 32.17 14.90
C ASN A 332 -6.83 32.57 14.92
N GLY A 333 -5.96 31.75 14.33
CA GLY A 333 -4.51 31.99 14.26
C GLY A 333 -3.75 31.75 15.56
N GLN A 334 -4.35 31.06 16.52
CA GLN A 334 -3.69 30.65 17.76
C GLN A 334 -2.52 29.68 17.50
N THR A 335 -1.70 29.49 18.53
CA THR A 335 -0.61 28.52 18.49
C THR A 335 -1.19 27.11 18.46
N LEU A 336 -0.63 26.26 17.60
CA LEU A 336 -0.96 24.84 17.59
C LEU A 336 -0.40 24.15 18.83
N THR A 337 -1.19 23.31 19.49
CA THR A 337 -0.76 22.58 20.69
C THR A 337 -0.96 21.08 20.54
N ALA A 338 -0.07 20.31 21.17
CA ALA A 338 -0.20 18.85 21.22
C ALA A 338 -1.49 18.41 21.94
N SER A 339 -1.99 19.18 22.91
CA SER A 339 -3.23 18.88 23.64
C SER A 339 -4.46 18.75 22.73
N ASN A 340 -4.42 19.39 21.56
CA ASN A 340 -5.53 19.42 20.60
C ASN A 340 -5.29 18.46 19.41
N GLY A 341 -4.32 17.54 19.55
CA GLY A 341 -3.97 16.54 18.53
C GLY A 341 -4.84 15.28 18.60
N PHE A 342 -6.15 15.42 18.77
CA PHE A 342 -7.09 14.31 18.94
C PHE A 342 -8.29 14.43 18.01
N ALA A 343 -8.76 13.28 17.52
CA ALA A 343 -9.92 13.13 16.65
C ALA A 343 -10.72 11.87 17.00
N VAL A 344 -11.98 11.83 16.60
CA VAL A 344 -12.84 10.64 16.60
C VAL A 344 -13.37 10.42 15.20
N VAL A 345 -13.33 9.18 14.73
CA VAL A 345 -13.76 8.78 13.39
C VAL A 345 -14.78 7.66 13.50
N SER A 346 -15.96 7.89 12.95
CA SER A 346 -16.99 6.88 12.73
C SER A 346 -16.83 6.29 11.33
N ASP A 347 -16.51 5.01 11.28
CA ASP A 347 -16.07 4.32 10.08
C ASP A 347 -17.18 3.46 9.45
N GLY A 348 -17.31 3.58 8.13
CA GLY A 348 -18.16 2.71 7.31
C GLY A 348 -19.64 3.12 7.27
N ASP A 349 -20.46 2.18 6.79
CA ASP A 349 -21.93 2.27 6.80
C ASP A 349 -22.51 2.07 8.21
N SER A 350 -23.61 2.77 8.51
CA SER A 350 -24.25 2.74 9.82
C SER A 350 -24.77 1.34 10.12
N ILE A 351 -24.58 0.86 11.35
CA ILE A 351 -25.15 -0.40 11.81
C ILE A 351 -26.67 -0.37 11.60
N GLY A 352 -27.18 -1.20 10.69
CA GLY A 352 -28.62 -1.35 10.41
C GLY A 352 -29.29 -0.22 9.61
N GLY A 353 -28.54 0.71 9.01
CA GLY A 353 -29.09 1.86 8.26
C GLY A 353 -28.49 2.06 6.87
N TYR A 354 -29.15 2.88 6.04
CA TYR A 354 -28.70 3.26 4.69
C TYR A 354 -27.87 4.54 4.70
N VAL A 355 -27.07 4.79 5.75
CA VAL A 355 -26.23 6.01 5.85
C VAL A 355 -24.79 5.58 6.00
N PHE A 356 -23.84 6.23 5.33
CA PHE A 356 -22.42 5.87 5.43
C PHE A 356 -21.51 7.08 5.56
N CYS A 357 -20.43 6.89 6.31
CA CYS A 357 -19.33 7.84 6.37
C CYS A 357 -18.34 7.60 5.24
N ASP A 358 -17.94 8.69 4.57
CA ASP A 358 -16.96 8.69 3.49
C ASP A 358 -15.58 8.22 3.97
N ASP A 359 -14.78 7.62 3.09
CA ASP A 359 -13.49 7.05 3.48
C ASP A 359 -12.40 8.10 3.78
N PHE A 360 -12.64 9.39 3.48
CA PHE A 360 -11.75 10.51 3.83
C PHE A 360 -12.02 11.13 5.20
N VAL A 361 -12.95 10.62 6.00
CA VAL A 361 -13.24 11.19 7.33
C VAL A 361 -11.98 11.28 8.19
N LEU A 362 -11.12 10.25 8.21
CA LEU A 362 -9.84 10.35 8.95
C LEU A 362 -8.99 11.53 8.46
N ALA A 363 -8.88 11.73 7.14
CA ALA A 363 -8.11 12.85 6.58
C ALA A 363 -8.77 14.21 6.91
N HIS A 364 -10.10 14.26 6.94
CA HIS A 364 -10.88 15.43 7.33
C HIS A 364 -10.59 15.83 8.77
N GLU A 365 -10.78 14.90 9.71
CA GLU A 365 -10.62 15.16 11.13
C GLU A 365 -9.17 15.51 11.49
N LEU A 366 -8.20 14.78 10.93
CA LEU A 366 -6.79 15.14 11.11
C LEU A 366 -6.49 16.52 10.49
N GLY A 367 -7.16 16.90 9.41
CA GLY A 367 -7.14 18.26 8.87
C GLY A 367 -7.44 19.33 9.92
N HIS A 368 -8.48 19.15 10.74
CA HIS A 368 -8.80 20.06 11.85
C HIS A 368 -7.73 20.11 12.92
N THR A 369 -7.19 18.95 13.32
CA THR A 369 -6.10 18.89 14.32
C THR A 369 -4.82 19.57 13.83
N MET A 370 -4.68 19.75 12.52
CA MET A 370 -3.58 20.48 11.85
C MET A 370 -3.96 21.92 11.45
N GLY A 371 -5.14 22.38 11.84
CA GLY A 371 -5.60 23.77 11.71
C GLY A 371 -6.31 24.13 10.42
N SER A 372 -6.76 23.13 9.66
CA SER A 372 -7.71 23.32 8.57
C SER A 372 -9.13 23.47 9.08
N GLN A 373 -9.94 24.24 8.37
CA GLN A 373 -11.34 24.46 8.65
C GLN A 373 -12.17 24.10 7.41
N HIS A 374 -13.48 23.94 7.63
CA HIS A 374 -14.49 23.82 6.59
C HIS A 374 -14.35 24.81 5.45
N ASP A 375 -15.08 24.59 4.36
CA ASP A 375 -15.31 25.65 3.40
C ASP A 375 -15.99 26.87 4.08
N ARG A 376 -15.80 28.03 3.48
CA ARG A 376 -16.18 29.33 4.07
C ARG A 376 -17.66 29.44 4.42
N ALA A 377 -18.54 28.74 3.72
CA ALA A 377 -19.99 28.80 3.99
C ALA A 377 -20.36 28.03 5.27
N ASN A 378 -19.49 27.11 5.70
CA ASN A 378 -19.72 26.18 6.78
C ASN A 378 -18.73 26.34 7.95
N ALA A 379 -17.84 27.31 7.87
CA ALA A 379 -16.86 27.62 8.90
C ALA A 379 -17.37 28.69 9.88
N THR A 380 -17.44 28.35 11.17
CA THR A 380 -17.77 29.31 12.24
C THR A 380 -16.55 30.12 12.69
N TYR A 381 -15.39 29.47 12.78
CA TYR A 381 -14.13 30.06 13.23
C TYR A 381 -13.10 30.04 12.11
N GLN A 382 -12.11 30.93 12.14
CA GLN A 382 -10.95 30.80 11.26
C GLN A 382 -10.10 29.61 11.71
N GLY A 383 -9.51 28.89 10.77
CA GLY A 383 -8.43 27.93 11.07
C GLY A 383 -7.13 28.62 11.50
N ALA A 384 -6.01 27.90 11.34
CA ALA A 384 -4.67 28.37 11.68
C ALA A 384 -4.25 29.63 10.91
N TYR A 385 -4.78 29.81 9.70
CA TYR A 385 -4.52 30.96 8.84
C TYR A 385 -5.80 31.48 8.19
N PRO A 386 -5.80 32.74 7.71
CA PRO A 386 -6.95 33.32 7.01
C PRO A 386 -7.38 32.58 5.74
N TYR A 387 -6.59 31.64 5.23
CA TYR A 387 -6.85 30.84 4.02
C TYR A 387 -7.02 29.33 4.30
N SER A 388 -7.06 28.89 5.56
CA SER A 388 -7.16 27.48 5.97
C SER A 388 -8.55 26.87 5.75
N TYR A 389 -9.16 27.03 4.58
CA TYR A 389 -10.55 26.65 4.30
C TYR A 389 -10.67 25.67 3.14
N GLY A 390 -11.62 24.75 3.28
CA GLY A 390 -12.07 23.91 2.18
C GLY A 390 -12.62 24.73 1.00
N TYR A 391 -12.73 24.07 -0.15
CA TYR A 391 -13.22 24.64 -1.39
C TYR A 391 -14.05 23.63 -2.19
N GLY A 392 -14.96 24.12 -3.03
CA GLY A 392 -15.73 23.29 -3.93
C GLY A 392 -16.87 24.02 -4.63
N PHE A 393 -17.51 23.30 -5.56
CA PHE A 393 -18.74 23.68 -6.23
C PHE A 393 -19.77 22.57 -6.10
N ARG A 394 -20.92 22.90 -5.51
CA ARG A 394 -22.01 21.93 -5.29
C ARG A 394 -22.44 21.26 -6.59
N GLY A 395 -22.50 19.93 -6.57
CA GLY A 395 -22.85 19.11 -7.74
C GLY A 395 -21.71 18.93 -8.74
N SER A 396 -20.51 19.41 -8.42
CA SER A 396 -19.31 19.28 -9.25
C SER A 396 -18.18 18.64 -8.45
N PHE A 397 -17.65 19.30 -7.43
CA PHE A 397 -16.68 18.70 -6.50
C PHE A 397 -16.64 19.43 -5.16
N GLY A 398 -16.22 18.74 -4.12
CA GLY A 398 -15.77 19.32 -2.86
C GLY A 398 -14.42 18.75 -2.44
N THR A 399 -13.52 19.60 -2.00
CA THR A 399 -12.25 19.17 -1.37
C THR A 399 -12.51 18.52 -0.01
N ILE A 400 -11.51 17.81 0.52
CA ILE A 400 -11.61 17.04 1.77
C ILE A 400 -12.09 17.89 2.94
N MET A 401 -11.81 19.18 3.00
CA MET A 401 -12.30 20.04 4.09
C MET A 401 -13.60 20.77 3.75
N SER A 402 -14.34 20.42 2.70
CA SER A 402 -15.63 21.06 2.40
C SER A 402 -16.81 20.18 2.81
N TYR A 403 -18.00 20.72 2.99
CA TYR A 403 -19.23 19.91 3.06
C TYR A 403 -19.90 19.73 1.69
N ILE A 404 -19.12 19.91 0.62
CA ILE A 404 -19.59 19.89 -0.75
C ILE A 404 -19.35 18.50 -1.34
N ASN A 405 -20.34 17.98 -2.06
CA ASN A 405 -20.27 16.69 -2.74
C ASN A 405 -20.44 16.83 -4.26
N PRO A 406 -19.84 15.92 -5.06
CA PRO A 406 -19.04 14.75 -4.64
C PRO A 406 -17.67 15.14 -4.10
N ARG A 407 -17.18 14.42 -3.07
CA ARG A 407 -15.87 14.71 -2.47
C ARG A 407 -14.75 14.16 -3.36
N VAL A 408 -13.73 14.97 -3.58
CA VAL A 408 -12.48 14.57 -4.22
C VAL A 408 -11.41 14.34 -3.16
N GLY A 409 -10.49 13.42 -3.42
CA GLY A 409 -9.35 13.14 -2.53
C GLY A 409 -8.26 14.20 -2.58
N LYS A 410 -8.63 15.48 -2.42
CA LYS A 410 -7.72 16.63 -2.43
C LYS A 410 -8.10 17.66 -1.38
N PHE A 411 -7.11 18.28 -0.77
CA PHE A 411 -7.23 19.52 -0.01
C PHE A 411 -7.21 20.72 -0.96
N SER A 412 -7.81 21.84 -0.54
CA SER A 412 -7.86 23.02 -1.40
C SER A 412 -6.46 23.57 -1.69
N ASN A 413 -6.20 23.84 -2.97
CA ASN A 413 -4.93 24.38 -3.45
C ASN A 413 -5.17 25.17 -4.76
N PRO A 414 -4.89 26.49 -4.80
CA PRO A 414 -5.11 27.31 -5.99
C PRO A 414 -4.18 26.99 -7.17
N ASP A 415 -3.06 26.30 -6.93
CA ASP A 415 -2.03 26.01 -7.94
C ASP A 415 -2.30 24.71 -8.73
N ILE A 416 -3.36 23.96 -8.37
CA ILE A 416 -3.75 22.71 -9.03
C ILE A 416 -5.22 22.73 -9.46
N ALA A 417 -5.58 21.77 -10.32
CA ALA A 417 -6.97 21.49 -10.67
C ALA A 417 -7.57 20.41 -9.77
N CYS A 418 -8.89 20.44 -9.57
CA CYS A 418 -9.64 19.47 -8.76
C CYS A 418 -10.31 18.40 -9.64
N LEU A 419 -11.34 18.78 -10.42
CA LEU A 419 -11.93 17.98 -11.49
C LEU A 419 -11.81 18.73 -12.82
N GLY A 420 -11.10 18.13 -13.77
CA GLY A 420 -10.90 18.71 -15.10
C GLY A 420 -10.00 19.95 -15.03
N SER A 421 -10.47 21.08 -15.55
CA SER A 421 -9.72 22.35 -15.52
C SER A 421 -10.17 23.30 -14.41
N GLN A 422 -11.04 22.87 -13.50
CA GLN A 422 -11.52 23.72 -12.41
C GLN A 422 -10.44 23.87 -11.34
N ALA A 423 -10.13 25.11 -10.96
CA ALA A 423 -9.19 25.41 -9.88
C ALA A 423 -9.61 24.70 -8.58
N CYS A 424 -8.64 24.13 -7.87
CA CYS A 424 -8.87 23.36 -6.65
C CYS A 424 -8.84 24.23 -5.38
N GLY A 425 -8.81 25.55 -5.53
CA GLY A 425 -8.74 26.51 -4.44
C GLY A 425 -8.74 27.94 -4.96
N VAL A 426 -8.64 28.90 -4.05
CA VAL A 426 -8.52 30.33 -4.36
C VAL A 426 -7.43 30.92 -3.48
N ALA A 427 -6.44 31.55 -4.10
CA ALA A 427 -5.30 32.14 -3.40
C ALA A 427 -5.77 33.10 -2.29
N ASP A 428 -5.17 32.97 -1.12
CA ASP A 428 -5.48 33.73 0.11
C ASP A 428 -6.95 33.64 0.58
N TYR A 429 -7.74 32.71 0.04
CA TYR A 429 -9.15 32.53 0.40
C TYR A 429 -9.48 31.10 0.84
N ALA A 430 -9.06 30.09 0.06
CA ALA A 430 -9.24 28.67 0.33
C ALA A 430 -8.02 27.89 -0.22
N ASP A 431 -7.06 27.65 0.67
CA ASP A 431 -5.74 27.08 0.39
C ASP A 431 -5.26 26.25 1.61
N ASN A 432 -5.94 25.13 1.84
CA ASN A 432 -5.55 24.17 2.87
C ASN A 432 -4.15 23.62 2.60
N ALA A 433 -3.72 23.48 1.35
CA ALA A 433 -2.41 22.94 1.05
C ALA A 433 -1.29 23.82 1.61
N ARG A 434 -1.36 25.14 1.43
CA ARG A 434 -0.45 26.07 2.08
C ARG A 434 -0.58 26.04 3.60
N SER A 435 -1.82 25.97 4.13
CA SER A 435 -2.05 25.89 5.57
C SER A 435 -1.37 24.68 6.20
N LEU A 436 -1.63 23.48 5.66
CA LEU A 436 -1.06 22.22 6.12
C LEU A 436 0.46 22.20 5.95
N ASN A 437 0.98 22.71 4.84
CA ASN A 437 2.42 22.89 4.67
C ASN A 437 2.98 23.80 5.79
N ASN A 438 2.30 24.88 6.19
CA ASN A 438 2.80 25.74 7.25
C ASN A 438 2.69 25.14 8.66
N THR A 439 1.77 24.19 8.90
CA THR A 439 1.58 23.57 10.22
C THR A 439 2.33 22.24 10.38
N ARG A 440 2.67 21.55 9.29
CA ARG A 440 3.23 20.18 9.29
C ARG A 440 4.41 19.99 10.24
N ALA A 441 5.36 20.93 10.25
CA ALA A 441 6.59 20.79 11.03
C ALA A 441 6.33 20.99 12.53
N THR A 442 5.37 21.84 12.89
CA THR A 442 4.94 22.02 14.27
C THR A 442 4.18 20.78 14.76
N VAL A 443 3.27 20.24 13.95
CA VAL A 443 2.48 19.06 14.33
C VAL A 443 3.39 17.83 14.45
N ALA A 444 4.33 17.62 13.52
CA ALA A 444 5.34 16.55 13.57
C ALA A 444 6.35 16.69 14.72
N SER A 445 6.20 17.70 15.57
CA SER A 445 7.01 17.93 16.77
C SER A 445 6.19 17.88 18.06
N PHE A 446 4.90 17.51 17.97
CA PHE A 446 4.03 17.41 19.13
C PHE A 446 4.49 16.33 20.10
N LYS A 447 4.97 15.21 19.58
CA LYS A 447 5.63 14.19 20.38
C LYS A 447 7.00 13.89 19.79
N THR A 448 7.95 13.69 20.67
CA THR A 448 9.24 13.14 20.27
C THR A 448 9.08 11.64 20.25
N ALA A 449 9.27 10.99 19.10
CA ALA A 449 9.45 9.54 19.09
C ALA A 449 10.54 9.17 20.10
N PRO A 450 10.31 8.21 21.02
CA PRO A 450 11.36 7.78 21.93
C PRO A 450 12.57 7.35 21.12
N SER A 451 13.74 7.90 21.45
CA SER A 451 15.02 7.59 20.79
C SER A 451 15.50 6.14 20.99
N THR A 452 14.61 5.24 21.41
CA THR A 452 14.82 3.80 21.39
C THR A 452 14.40 3.17 20.07
N GLU A 453 13.76 3.94 19.17
CA GLU A 453 13.81 3.58 17.75
C GLU A 453 15.18 4.03 17.21
N PRO A 454 15.99 3.12 16.64
CA PRO A 454 17.22 3.52 15.96
C PRO A 454 16.88 4.57 14.87
N PRO A 455 17.82 5.47 14.51
CA PRO A 455 17.59 6.47 13.44
C PRO A 455 17.02 5.75 12.22
N PRO A 456 16.10 6.37 11.43
CA PRO A 456 15.21 5.67 10.50
C PRO A 456 15.96 4.53 9.83
N THR A 457 15.84 3.35 10.41
CA THR A 457 16.38 2.17 9.77
C THR A 457 15.45 2.02 8.59
N GLU A 458 16.03 1.89 7.40
CA GLU A 458 15.37 1.16 6.32
C GLU A 458 14.50 0.05 6.93
N PRO A 459 13.26 -0.13 6.40
CA PRO A 459 12.25 -1.03 6.96
C PRO A 459 12.93 -2.29 7.47
N PRO A 460 12.58 -2.83 8.66
CA PRO A 460 13.35 -3.87 9.32
C PRO A 460 13.80 -4.84 8.25
N THR A 461 15.09 -4.80 7.92
CA THR A 461 15.67 -5.84 7.12
C THR A 461 15.70 -7.01 8.09
N SER A 462 14.55 -7.67 8.27
CA SER A 462 14.53 -9.05 7.84
C SER A 462 15.29 -9.02 6.53
N SER A 463 16.56 -9.38 6.57
CA SER A 463 17.28 -9.69 5.37
C SER A 463 16.45 -10.82 4.78
N SER A 464 15.49 -10.45 3.93
CA SER A 464 14.83 -11.38 3.05
C SER A 464 15.94 -11.81 2.13
N ARG A 465 16.67 -12.81 2.63
CA ARG A 465 17.77 -13.44 1.95
C ARG A 465 17.09 -14.48 1.09
N LEU A 466 17.28 -14.37 -0.21
CA LEU A 466 16.96 -15.47 -1.11
C LEU A 466 17.83 -16.66 -0.67
N TYR A 467 17.26 -17.54 0.14
CA TYR A 467 17.98 -18.66 0.71
C TYR A 467 18.22 -19.76 -0.32
N ALA A 468 17.23 -19.97 -1.18
CA ALA A 468 17.26 -20.98 -2.22
C ALA A 468 16.41 -20.53 -3.41
N ILE A 469 16.83 -20.92 -4.62
CA ILE A 469 16.02 -20.87 -5.84
C ILE A 469 16.13 -22.20 -6.55
N SER A 470 15.04 -22.65 -7.17
CA SER A 470 14.94 -23.97 -7.81
C SER A 470 14.17 -23.83 -9.13
N THR A 471 14.63 -24.48 -10.19
CA THR A 471 13.97 -24.47 -11.51
C THR A 471 14.03 -25.85 -12.14
N ARG A 472 12.89 -26.36 -12.60
CA ARG A 472 12.79 -27.64 -13.32
C ARG A 472 12.70 -27.37 -14.81
N GLY A 473 13.49 -28.08 -15.60
CA GLY A 473 13.48 -27.98 -17.06
C GLY A 473 13.95 -29.24 -17.75
N TYR A 474 13.70 -29.32 -19.06
CA TYR A 474 14.24 -30.38 -19.90
C TYR A 474 15.71 -30.06 -20.25
N VAL A 475 16.60 -31.00 -19.97
CA VAL A 475 18.04 -30.91 -20.27
C VAL A 475 18.31 -31.61 -21.59
N GLY A 476 18.72 -30.83 -22.60
CA GLY A 476 19.20 -31.33 -23.88
C GLY A 476 20.72 -31.51 -23.94
N THR A 477 21.24 -31.74 -25.14
CA THR A 477 22.69 -31.86 -25.42
C THR A 477 23.23 -30.59 -26.06
N GLY A 478 24.57 -30.42 -26.07
CA GLY A 478 25.22 -29.29 -26.73
C GLY A 478 24.70 -27.94 -26.24
N GLU A 479 24.22 -27.11 -27.16
CA GLU A 479 23.66 -25.77 -26.88
C GLU A 479 22.27 -25.82 -26.21
N SER A 480 21.61 -26.99 -26.19
CA SER A 480 20.31 -27.21 -25.55
C SER A 480 20.42 -27.66 -24.09
N ARG A 481 21.62 -27.60 -23.50
CA ARG A 481 21.84 -27.83 -22.06
C ARG A 481 21.14 -26.73 -21.25
N MET A 482 20.57 -27.09 -20.11
CA MET A 482 19.88 -26.13 -19.25
C MET A 482 20.91 -25.24 -18.55
N VAL A 483 20.66 -23.93 -18.51
CA VAL A 483 21.55 -22.96 -17.83
C VAL A 483 20.75 -22.15 -16.83
N ALA A 484 21.16 -22.17 -15.56
CA ALA A 484 20.66 -21.29 -14.52
C ALA A 484 21.69 -20.17 -14.26
N GLY A 485 21.34 -18.94 -14.63
CA GLY A 485 22.15 -17.76 -14.33
C GLY A 485 21.84 -17.23 -12.93
N PHE A 486 22.86 -16.83 -12.18
CA PHE A 486 22.71 -16.17 -10.88
C PHE A 486 23.81 -15.13 -10.65
N ILE A 487 23.55 -14.17 -9.77
CA ILE A 487 24.48 -13.08 -9.44
C ILE A 487 24.75 -13.08 -7.94
N ILE A 488 26.03 -13.10 -7.57
CA ILE A 488 26.48 -12.80 -6.21
C ILE A 488 26.63 -11.29 -6.09
N THR A 489 25.82 -10.67 -5.22
CA THR A 489 25.85 -9.23 -4.95
C THR A 489 26.52 -8.94 -3.61
N GLY A 490 26.84 -7.66 -3.36
CA GLY A 490 27.53 -7.21 -2.14
C GLY A 490 29.04 -7.03 -2.36
N SER A 491 29.77 -6.79 -1.27
CA SER A 491 31.22 -6.54 -1.29
C SER A 491 32.06 -7.72 -0.79
N ALA A 492 31.43 -8.76 -0.24
CA ALA A 492 32.09 -9.92 0.33
C ALA A 492 31.80 -11.20 -0.48
N PRO A 493 32.75 -12.16 -0.54
CA PRO A 493 32.49 -13.46 -1.13
C PRO A 493 31.42 -14.24 -0.34
N LYS A 494 30.60 -15.04 -1.04
CA LYS A 494 29.53 -15.85 -0.45
C LYS A 494 29.74 -17.33 -0.72
N LYS A 495 29.53 -18.17 0.30
CA LYS A 495 29.49 -19.63 0.13
C LYS A 495 28.14 -20.02 -0.48
N VAL A 496 28.14 -20.80 -1.56
CA VAL A 496 26.92 -21.24 -2.25
C VAL A 496 26.97 -22.73 -2.55
N LEU A 497 25.81 -23.39 -2.47
CA LEU A 497 25.60 -24.75 -2.92
C LEU A 497 24.78 -24.72 -4.21
N ILE A 498 25.28 -25.33 -5.27
CA ILE A 498 24.61 -25.46 -6.56
C ILE A 498 24.34 -26.93 -6.79
N MET A 499 23.11 -27.29 -7.15
CA MET A 499 22.64 -28.67 -7.29
C MET A 499 22.03 -28.90 -8.66
N ALA A 500 22.24 -30.09 -9.23
CA ALA A 500 21.42 -30.63 -10.30
C ALA A 500 20.84 -31.95 -9.83
N LYS A 501 19.50 -32.05 -9.88
CA LYS A 501 18.71 -33.17 -9.38
C LYS A 501 17.94 -33.85 -10.51
N GLY A 502 17.96 -35.17 -10.56
CA GLY A 502 17.33 -36.00 -11.59
C GLY A 502 16.70 -37.26 -11.00
N PRO A 503 17.50 -38.27 -10.61
CA PRO A 503 17.04 -39.48 -9.92
C PRO A 503 16.00 -39.27 -8.81
N VAL A 504 16.22 -38.30 -7.91
CA VAL A 504 15.31 -38.09 -6.76
C VAL A 504 13.90 -37.69 -7.16
N MET A 505 13.71 -37.18 -8.38
CA MET A 505 12.40 -36.75 -8.90
C MET A 505 11.62 -37.87 -9.61
N ALA A 506 12.21 -39.05 -9.82
CA ALA A 506 11.64 -40.09 -10.68
C ALA A 506 10.26 -40.61 -10.23
N ASN A 507 9.91 -40.43 -8.95
CA ASN A 507 8.60 -40.81 -8.40
C ASN A 507 7.49 -39.79 -8.67
N GLU A 508 7.84 -38.55 -9.01
CA GLU A 508 6.89 -37.44 -9.20
C GLU A 508 6.88 -36.92 -10.64
N VAL A 509 7.96 -37.16 -11.38
CA VAL A 509 8.19 -36.64 -12.73
C VAL A 509 8.62 -37.80 -13.63
N SER A 510 7.94 -37.97 -14.77
CA SER A 510 8.36 -38.94 -15.78
C SER A 510 9.51 -38.41 -16.62
N GLY A 511 10.36 -39.33 -17.11
CA GLY A 511 11.48 -38.98 -17.99
C GLY A 511 12.53 -38.09 -17.33
N THR A 512 12.84 -38.33 -16.06
CA THR A 512 13.92 -37.61 -15.37
C THR A 512 15.28 -37.94 -15.96
N LEU A 513 16.19 -36.96 -15.91
CA LEU A 513 17.57 -37.18 -16.27
C LEU A 513 18.21 -38.11 -15.23
N SER A 514 18.70 -39.27 -15.66
CA SER A 514 19.16 -40.32 -14.73
C SER A 514 20.52 -40.05 -14.09
N ASP A 515 21.31 -39.15 -14.70
CA ASP A 515 22.69 -38.86 -14.27
C ASP A 515 23.05 -37.40 -14.64
N PRO A 516 22.56 -36.41 -13.86
CA PRO A 516 22.85 -35.00 -14.09
C PRO A 516 24.31 -34.62 -13.77
N THR A 517 24.92 -33.80 -14.62
CA THR A 517 26.24 -33.17 -14.44
C THR A 517 26.09 -31.65 -14.28
N LEU A 518 26.99 -31.00 -13.52
CA LEU A 518 27.08 -29.55 -13.37
C LEU A 518 28.41 -28.98 -13.87
N GLU A 519 28.34 -27.87 -14.58
CA GLU A 519 29.47 -26.97 -14.85
C GLU A 519 29.12 -25.55 -14.33
N LEU A 520 30.01 -24.94 -13.55
CA LEU A 520 29.88 -23.57 -13.07
C LEU A 520 30.80 -22.66 -13.88
N LEU A 521 30.23 -21.65 -14.53
CA LEU A 521 30.94 -20.71 -15.38
C LEU A 521 30.90 -19.29 -14.81
N ALA A 522 31.98 -18.52 -14.97
CA ALA A 522 31.99 -17.07 -14.86
C ALA A 522 32.47 -16.50 -16.20
N GLY A 523 31.56 -15.96 -17.01
CA GLY A 523 31.94 -15.66 -18.38
C GLY A 523 32.19 -16.94 -19.19
N PRO A 524 33.21 -16.94 -20.07
CA PRO A 524 33.64 -18.14 -20.78
C PRO A 524 34.50 -19.09 -19.91
N GLN A 525 34.83 -18.70 -18.67
CA GLN A 525 35.75 -19.45 -17.81
C GLN A 525 34.99 -20.48 -16.98
N LEU A 526 35.45 -21.74 -17.06
CA LEU A 526 35.03 -22.79 -16.14
C LEU A 526 35.66 -22.58 -14.75
N ILE A 527 34.80 -22.49 -13.74
CA ILE A 527 35.18 -22.30 -12.34
C ILE A 527 35.24 -23.64 -11.61
N ALA A 528 34.20 -24.46 -11.80
CA ALA A 528 34.11 -25.79 -11.20
C ALA A 528 33.22 -26.68 -12.07
N ALA A 529 33.41 -27.99 -11.98
CA ALA A 529 32.51 -28.96 -12.57
C ALA A 529 32.35 -30.14 -11.60
N ASN A 530 31.19 -30.76 -11.61
CA ASN A 530 30.96 -31.99 -10.87
C ASN A 530 29.97 -32.91 -11.58
N ASP A 531 30.17 -34.20 -11.42
CA ASP A 531 29.31 -35.26 -11.92
C ASP A 531 28.48 -35.80 -10.76
N ASN A 532 29.15 -36.40 -9.76
CA ASN A 532 28.50 -36.97 -8.59
C ASN A 532 28.89 -36.17 -7.34
N TRP A 533 27.93 -35.69 -6.54
CA TRP A 533 28.23 -34.92 -5.33
C TRP A 533 29.15 -35.68 -4.36
N GLY A 534 29.01 -37.01 -4.31
CA GLY A 534 29.81 -37.89 -3.45
C GLY A 534 31.27 -38.04 -3.87
N SER A 535 31.64 -37.66 -5.09
CA SER A 535 33.04 -37.68 -5.56
C SER A 535 33.78 -36.35 -5.35
N ALA A 536 33.08 -35.31 -4.89
CA ALA A 536 33.69 -34.02 -4.59
C ALA A 536 34.64 -34.10 -3.39
N ALA A 537 35.76 -33.37 -3.43
CA ALA A 537 36.73 -33.32 -2.33
C ALA A 537 36.12 -32.84 -1.00
N ASN A 538 35.07 -32.01 -1.07
CA ASN A 538 34.29 -31.52 0.06
C ASN A 538 32.92 -32.21 0.19
N ALA A 539 32.78 -33.46 -0.26
CA ALA A 539 31.53 -34.23 -0.17
C ALA A 539 30.93 -34.29 1.24
N ALA A 540 31.78 -34.34 2.28
CA ALA A 540 31.32 -34.30 3.68
C ALA A 540 30.65 -32.96 4.05
N GLU A 541 31.16 -31.83 3.53
CA GLU A 541 30.54 -30.52 3.73
C GLU A 541 29.24 -30.38 2.93
N ILE A 542 29.21 -30.92 1.70
CA ILE A 542 28.00 -30.96 0.87
C ILE A 542 26.92 -31.76 1.60
N GLN A 543 27.26 -32.92 2.15
CA GLN A 543 26.34 -33.73 2.96
C GLN A 543 25.86 -33.00 4.21
N ALA A 544 26.72 -32.24 4.88
CA ALA A 544 26.37 -31.46 6.06
C ALA A 544 25.36 -30.34 5.79
N THR A 545 25.13 -29.94 4.53
CA THR A 545 24.07 -28.97 4.17
C THR A 545 22.65 -29.53 4.30
N GLY A 546 22.50 -30.86 4.38
CA GLY A 546 21.19 -31.53 4.42
C GLY A 546 20.42 -31.54 3.09
N GLN A 547 21.00 -30.99 2.00
CA GLN A 547 20.34 -30.93 0.68
C GLN A 547 20.59 -32.17 -0.20
N VAL A 548 21.50 -33.05 0.23
CA VAL A 548 21.78 -34.36 -0.38
C VAL A 548 21.54 -35.48 0.62
N ASP A 549 20.98 -36.60 0.17
CA ASP A 549 20.81 -37.83 0.96
C ASP A 549 21.50 -39.01 0.25
N PRO A 550 22.57 -39.61 0.81
CA PRO A 550 23.29 -40.74 0.21
C PRO A 550 22.43 -41.97 -0.12
N ARG A 551 21.23 -42.08 0.46
CA ARG A 551 20.30 -43.18 0.21
C ARG A 551 19.51 -43.01 -1.09
N TYR A 552 19.38 -41.78 -1.58
CA TYR A 552 18.46 -41.44 -2.69
C TYR A 552 19.11 -40.62 -3.81
N SER A 553 20.32 -40.09 -3.60
CA SER A 553 20.93 -39.08 -4.47
C SER A 553 22.32 -39.44 -5.02
N GLN A 554 22.68 -40.72 -5.14
CA GLN A 554 24.07 -41.11 -5.48
C GLN A 554 24.55 -40.58 -6.84
N GLN A 555 23.64 -40.36 -7.79
CA GLN A 555 23.91 -39.81 -9.12
C GLN A 555 23.53 -38.32 -9.26
N GLU A 556 23.33 -37.59 -8.17
CA GLU A 556 23.07 -36.16 -8.25
C GLU A 556 24.38 -35.36 -8.29
N SER A 557 24.38 -34.22 -8.98
CA SER A 557 25.54 -33.34 -9.00
C SER A 557 25.40 -32.19 -8.02
N ALA A 558 26.50 -31.84 -7.35
CA ALA A 558 26.56 -30.70 -6.46
C ALA A 558 27.91 -29.98 -6.50
N ILE A 559 27.90 -28.65 -6.40
CA ILE A 559 29.09 -27.81 -6.25
C ILE A 559 28.88 -26.91 -5.04
N LEU A 560 29.70 -27.08 -3.99
CA LEU A 560 29.76 -26.18 -2.84
C LEU A 560 31.04 -25.34 -2.92
N ILE A 561 30.90 -24.02 -3.10
CA ILE A 561 32.02 -23.13 -3.40
C ILE A 561 31.79 -21.71 -2.85
N THR A 562 32.86 -21.00 -2.51
CA THR A 562 32.82 -19.57 -2.17
C THR A 562 33.09 -18.73 -3.41
N LEU A 563 32.16 -17.85 -3.77
CA LEU A 563 32.21 -17.01 -4.97
C LEU A 563 32.31 -15.53 -4.59
N ASN A 564 33.15 -14.80 -5.31
CA ASN A 564 33.19 -13.34 -5.22
C ASN A 564 31.91 -12.72 -5.82
N PRO A 565 31.60 -11.45 -5.50
CA PRO A 565 30.56 -10.72 -6.20
C PRO A 565 30.76 -10.75 -7.73
N GLY A 566 29.73 -11.15 -8.47
CA GLY A 566 29.82 -11.40 -9.91
C GLY A 566 28.67 -12.24 -10.47
N ALA A 567 28.57 -12.30 -11.80
CA ALA A 567 27.58 -13.11 -12.52
C ALA A 567 28.13 -14.49 -12.88
N TYR A 568 27.33 -15.52 -12.64
CA TYR A 568 27.68 -16.92 -12.82
C TYR A 568 26.58 -17.70 -13.56
N GLY A 569 26.96 -18.78 -14.23
CA GLY A 569 26.03 -19.71 -14.88
C GLY A 569 26.27 -21.15 -14.42
N ALA A 570 25.25 -21.79 -13.88
CA ALA A 570 25.22 -23.23 -13.62
C ALA A 570 24.62 -23.94 -14.83
N VAL A 571 25.45 -24.68 -15.56
CA VAL A 571 25.06 -25.45 -16.74
C VAL A 571 24.79 -26.89 -16.31
N VAL A 572 23.57 -27.36 -16.52
CA VAL A 572 23.16 -28.74 -16.30
C VAL A 572 23.22 -29.51 -17.61
N GLY A 573 23.94 -30.62 -17.59
CA GLY A 573 24.00 -31.61 -18.67
C GLY A 573 23.67 -33.01 -18.16
N GLY A 574 23.59 -33.99 -19.06
CA GLY A 574 23.53 -35.41 -18.71
C GLY A 574 24.86 -36.11 -18.98
N ALA A 575 25.28 -37.00 -18.08
CA ALA A 575 26.42 -37.87 -18.31
C ALA A 575 26.23 -38.66 -19.62
N SER A 576 27.33 -38.84 -20.38
CA SER A 576 27.30 -39.46 -21.71
C SER A 576 26.32 -38.84 -22.71
N ASN A 577 26.02 -37.53 -22.57
CA ASN A 577 25.05 -36.79 -23.41
C ASN A 577 23.62 -37.32 -23.32
N THR A 578 23.23 -37.88 -22.17
CA THR A 578 21.83 -38.20 -21.89
C THR A 578 20.98 -36.93 -21.74
N THR A 579 19.67 -37.08 -21.89
CA THR A 579 18.69 -35.98 -21.84
C THR A 579 17.53 -36.36 -20.95
N GLY A 580 16.87 -35.38 -20.34
CA GLY A 580 15.70 -35.63 -19.49
C GLY A 580 15.35 -34.45 -18.61
N ASN A 581 14.29 -34.60 -17.82
CA ASN A 581 13.86 -33.57 -16.87
C ASN A 581 14.82 -33.53 -15.66
N ALA A 582 15.39 -32.36 -15.38
CA ALA A 582 16.22 -32.12 -14.21
C ALA A 582 15.78 -30.85 -13.47
N LEU A 583 16.17 -30.76 -12.20
CA LEU A 583 16.00 -29.60 -11.35
C LEU A 583 17.36 -28.98 -11.10
N VAL A 584 17.50 -27.68 -11.28
CA VAL A 584 18.70 -26.92 -10.88
C VAL A 584 18.37 -26.03 -9.70
N GLU A 585 19.19 -26.10 -8.65
CA GLU A 585 18.97 -25.35 -7.41
C GLU A 585 20.23 -24.60 -7.02
N VAL A 586 20.05 -23.41 -6.45
CA VAL A 586 21.14 -22.61 -5.88
C VAL A 586 20.74 -22.19 -4.48
N TYR A 587 21.57 -22.50 -3.49
CA TYR A 587 21.40 -22.14 -2.09
C TYR A 587 22.51 -21.20 -1.65
N GLU A 588 22.17 -20.17 -0.88
CA GLU A 588 23.17 -19.37 -0.16
C GLU A 588 23.51 -20.06 1.16
N GLY A 589 24.79 -20.40 1.35
CA GLY A 589 25.29 -20.97 2.60
C GLY A 589 25.17 -19.99 3.77
N ASN A 590 24.99 -20.50 4.98
CA ASN A 590 25.12 -19.70 6.20
C ASN A 590 26.56 -19.36 6.53
#